data_AF-Q6S8S2-F1
#
_entry.id   AF-Q6S8S2-F1
#
_cell.length_a   1.000
_cell.length_b   1.000
_cell.length_c   1.000
_cell.angle_alpha   90.00
_cell.angle_beta   90.00
_cell.angle_gamma   90.00
#
_symmetry.space_group_name_H-M   'P 1'
#
loop_
_entity.id
_entity.type
_entity.pdbx_description
1 polymer ?
#
loop_
_entity_poly.entity_id
_entity_poly.type
_entity_poly.pdbx_seq_one_letter_code
_entity_poly.pdbx_strand_id
1 'polypeptide(L)'
;ARSFADIGDIVRGRDLYGGNSKEKVKLEKKLKKIFQKIYNNLMQDLENDKIKVKNKGKVTKEEAKRRYKDINDIDNNFYKLREDWWDANRAKVWEAITCGHPGGTYFRQTCNGQNKTQNNCRCRTNDVPTYFDYVPQYLRWFEEWAEDL
;
A
#
# COMPACT_ATOMS: atom_id res chain seq x y z
N ALA A 1 13.31 -4.41 0.76
CA ALA A 1 12.13 -5.30 0.57
C ALA A 1 11.25 -5.29 1.81
N ARG A 2 11.86 -5.61 2.97
CA ARG A 2 11.22 -5.65 4.29
C ARG A 2 10.55 -4.32 4.66
N SER A 3 11.32 -3.23 4.62
CA SER A 3 10.79 -1.88 4.89
C SER A 3 9.63 -1.47 3.99
N PHE A 4 9.62 -1.89 2.71
CA PHE A 4 8.51 -1.63 1.80
C PHE A 4 7.23 -2.37 2.20
N ALA A 5 7.37 -3.65 2.59
CA ALA A 5 6.25 -4.44 3.07
C ALA A 5 5.70 -3.93 4.41
N ASP A 6 6.57 -3.47 5.31
CA ASP A 6 6.15 -2.87 6.59
C ASP A 6 5.43 -1.53 6.38
N ILE A 7 5.90 -0.69 5.45
CA ILE A 7 5.17 0.52 5.04
C ILE A 7 3.78 0.14 4.50
N GLY A 8 3.70 -0.91 3.69
CA GLY A 8 2.44 -1.44 3.18
C GLY A 8 1.49 -1.86 4.30
N ASP A 9 1.98 -2.55 5.33
CA ASP A 9 1.17 -2.95 6.48
C ASP A 9 0.73 -1.77 7.35
N ILE A 10 1.58 -0.76 7.53
CA ILE A 10 1.21 0.49 8.23
C ILE A 10 0.09 1.22 7.48
N VAL A 11 0.25 1.43 6.17
CA VAL A 11 -0.75 2.10 5.34
C VAL A 11 -2.08 1.36 5.37
N ARG A 12 -2.05 0.02 5.33
CA ARG A 12 -3.24 -0.85 5.33
C ARG A 12 -3.84 -1.08 6.71
N GLY A 13 -3.18 -0.65 7.77
CA GLY A 13 -3.63 -0.87 9.15
C GLY A 13 -3.48 -2.31 9.63
N ARG A 14 -2.55 -3.07 9.04
CA ARG A 14 -2.23 -4.47 9.41
C ARG A 14 -0.96 -4.61 10.25
N ASP A 15 -0.24 -3.51 10.47
CA ASP A 15 0.99 -3.51 11.24
C ASP A 15 0.77 -3.97 12.70
N LEU A 16 1.56 -4.93 13.14
CA LEU A 16 1.51 -5.61 14.44
C LEU A 16 2.42 -4.95 15.50
N TYR A 17 3.20 -3.93 15.16
CA TYR A 17 4.16 -3.33 16.08
C TYR A 17 3.46 -2.77 17.34
N GLY A 18 3.82 -3.28 18.52
CA GLY A 18 3.17 -2.93 19.79
C GLY A 18 3.94 -1.93 20.67
N GLY A 19 5.16 -1.53 20.29
CA GLY A 19 6.10 -0.81 21.16
C GLY A 19 5.64 0.60 21.54
N ASN A 20 5.76 1.57 20.62
CA ASN A 20 5.39 2.96 20.90
C ASN A 20 3.90 3.22 20.64
N SER A 21 3.06 2.79 21.59
CA SER A 21 1.60 2.88 21.49
C SER A 21 1.10 4.30 21.24
N LYS A 22 1.74 5.34 21.80
CA LYS A 22 1.32 6.75 21.62
C LYS A 22 1.57 7.24 20.20
N GLU A 23 2.74 6.99 19.63
CA GLU A 23 3.07 7.43 18.27
C GLU A 23 2.29 6.64 17.23
N LYS A 24 2.16 5.32 17.42
CA LYS A 24 1.34 4.47 16.55
C LYS A 24 -0.11 4.94 16.52
N VAL A 25 -0.70 5.23 17.68
CA VAL A 25 -2.07 5.76 17.75
C VAL A 25 -2.18 7.12 17.08
N LYS A 26 -1.19 8.01 17.23
CA LYS A 26 -1.18 9.32 16.53
C LYS A 26 -1.10 9.15 15.01
N LEU A 27 -0.22 8.27 14.53
CA LEU A 27 -0.06 7.96 13.10
C LEU A 27 -1.35 7.37 12.54
N GLU A 28 -1.90 6.35 13.18
CA GLU A 28 -3.12 5.69 12.75
C GLU A 28 -4.31 6.65 12.72
N LYS A 29 -4.44 7.54 13.72
CA LYS A 29 -5.45 8.62 13.69
C LYS A 29 -5.28 9.56 12.50
N LYS A 30 -4.06 9.88 12.10
CA LYS A 30 -3.79 10.71 10.91
C LYS A 30 -4.15 9.96 9.63
N LEU A 31 -3.78 8.69 9.52
CA LEU A 31 -4.12 7.84 8.37
C LEU A 31 -5.64 7.72 8.21
N LYS A 32 -6.38 7.41 9.29
CA LYS A 32 -7.86 7.39 9.27
C LYS A 32 -8.45 8.69 8.75
N LYS A 33 -7.97 9.85 9.21
CA LYS A 33 -8.41 11.17 8.72
C LYS A 33 -8.13 11.39 7.24
N ILE A 34 -6.97 10.94 6.74
CA ILE A 34 -6.61 11.06 5.33
C ILE A 34 -7.53 10.18 4.48
N PHE A 35 -7.71 8.91 4.85
CA PHE A 35 -8.58 7.99 4.12
C PHE A 35 -10.06 8.39 4.18
N GLN A 36 -10.51 9.00 5.27
CA GLN A 36 -11.83 9.61 5.34
C GLN A 36 -12.01 10.74 4.30
N LYS A 37 -11.00 11.62 4.16
CA LYS A 37 -11.02 12.66 3.12
C LYS A 37 -11.01 12.07 1.71
N ILE A 38 -10.17 11.07 1.46
CA ILE A 38 -10.12 10.36 0.17
C ILE A 38 -11.48 9.75 -0.17
N TYR A 39 -12.11 9.06 0.80
CA TYR A 39 -13.43 8.47 0.63
C TYR A 39 -14.49 9.54 0.32
N ASN A 40 -14.51 10.65 1.06
CA ASN A 40 -15.47 11.73 0.83
C ASN A 40 -15.31 12.36 -0.56
N ASN A 41 -14.07 12.59 -1.01
CA ASN A 41 -13.79 13.12 -2.34
C ASN A 41 -14.24 12.14 -3.43
N LEU A 42 -13.91 10.85 -3.29
CA LEU A 42 -14.39 9.80 -4.21
C LEU A 42 -15.92 9.80 -4.32
N MET A 43 -16.62 9.95 -3.19
CA MET A 43 -18.09 9.99 -3.17
C MET A 43 -18.67 11.24 -3.85
N GLN A 44 -17.97 12.37 -3.80
CA GLN A 44 -18.36 13.59 -4.51
C GLN A 44 -18.09 13.46 -6.01
N ASP A 45 -16.92 12.96 -6.40
CA ASP A 45 -16.56 12.76 -7.81
C ASP A 45 -17.55 11.83 -8.52
N LEU A 46 -17.91 10.71 -7.88
CA LEU A 46 -18.90 9.76 -8.41
C LEU A 46 -20.32 10.35 -8.47
N GLU A 47 -20.68 11.30 -7.62
CA GLU A 47 -21.97 12.00 -7.70
C GLU A 47 -21.97 12.98 -8.89
N ASN A 48 -20.90 13.77 -9.03
CA ASN A 48 -20.74 14.72 -10.12
C ASN A 48 -20.68 14.04 -11.49
N ASP A 49 -20.12 12.84 -11.56
CA ASP A 49 -20.04 12.04 -12.78
C ASP A 49 -21.41 11.52 -13.26
N LYS A 50 -22.33 11.18 -12.34
CA LYS A 50 -23.73 10.82 -12.69
C LYS A 50 -24.43 11.95 -13.44
N ILE A 51 -24.12 13.20 -13.09
CA ILE A 51 -24.73 14.40 -13.69
C ILE A 51 -24.20 14.59 -15.12
N LYS A 52 -22.97 14.15 -15.42
CA LYS A 52 -22.26 14.49 -16.66
C LYS A 52 -22.46 13.50 -17.81
N VAL A 53 -22.63 12.19 -17.58
CA VAL A 53 -22.77 11.24 -18.70
C VAL A 53 -23.56 9.97 -18.34
N LYS A 54 -24.53 9.60 -19.19
CA LYS A 54 -25.21 8.28 -19.20
C LYS A 54 -24.30 7.15 -19.74
N ASN A 55 -23.06 7.04 -19.27
CA ASN A 55 -22.11 6.05 -19.81
C ASN A 55 -22.16 4.71 -19.05
N LYS A 56 -22.42 3.63 -19.81
CA LYS A 56 -22.29 2.23 -19.37
C LYS A 56 -20.82 1.90 -19.09
N GLY A 57 -20.51 1.43 -17.88
CA GLY A 57 -19.20 0.84 -17.54
C GLY A 57 -18.40 1.54 -16.43
N LYS A 58 -18.89 2.66 -15.87
CA LYS A 58 -18.23 3.35 -14.75
C LYS A 58 -18.81 2.89 -13.42
N VAL A 59 -17.96 2.69 -12.41
CA VAL A 59 -18.36 2.34 -11.03
C VAL A 59 -19.33 3.39 -10.51
N THR A 60 -20.46 2.94 -9.94
CA THR A 60 -21.46 3.86 -9.39
C THR A 60 -21.10 4.27 -7.96
N LYS A 61 -21.62 5.41 -7.50
CA LYS A 61 -21.49 5.83 -6.09
C LYS A 61 -22.01 4.76 -5.13
N GLU A 62 -23.11 4.10 -5.47
CA GLU A 62 -23.72 3.03 -4.68
C GLU A 62 -22.81 1.81 -4.59
N GLU A 63 -22.17 1.44 -5.70
CA GLU A 63 -21.21 0.33 -5.74
C GLU A 63 -19.94 0.64 -4.94
N ALA A 64 -19.36 1.83 -5.11
CA ALA A 64 -18.21 2.27 -4.33
C ALA A 64 -18.54 2.35 -2.83
N LYS A 65 -19.74 2.85 -2.47
CA LYS A 65 -20.26 2.78 -1.10
C LYS A 65 -20.33 1.34 -0.64
N ARG A 66 -20.93 0.42 -1.39
CA ARG A 66 -21.02 -1.00 -0.98
C ARG A 66 -19.65 -1.66 -0.80
N ARG A 67 -18.67 -1.31 -1.62
CA ARG A 67 -17.29 -1.84 -1.51
C ARG A 67 -16.57 -1.29 -0.28
N TYR A 68 -16.60 0.03 -0.08
CA TYR A 68 -15.76 0.71 0.93
C TYR A 68 -16.47 1.06 2.24
N LYS A 69 -17.80 1.04 2.26
CA LYS A 69 -18.60 1.08 3.49
C LYS A 69 -18.56 -0.32 4.09
N ASP A 70 -17.58 -0.53 4.95
CA ASP A 70 -17.49 -1.76 5.69
C ASP A 70 -18.46 -1.65 6.89
N ILE A 71 -19.53 -2.44 6.87
CA ILE A 71 -20.55 -2.46 7.93
C ILE A 71 -19.92 -2.85 9.29
N ASN A 72 -18.80 -3.58 9.24
CA ASN A 72 -18.06 -4.03 10.42
C ASN A 72 -16.98 -3.04 10.87
N ASP A 73 -16.81 -1.94 10.14
CA ASP A 73 -15.81 -0.92 10.43
C ASP A 73 -16.38 0.16 11.34
N ILE A 74 -16.65 -0.26 12.58
CA ILE A 74 -17.13 0.58 13.69
C ILE A 74 -16.24 1.82 13.88
N ASP A 75 -14.96 1.70 13.50
CA ASP A 75 -13.91 2.68 13.67
C ASP A 75 -13.59 3.54 12.44
N ASN A 76 -14.30 3.35 11.31
CA ASN A 76 -13.99 3.98 10.02
C ASN A 76 -12.49 3.88 9.66
N ASN A 77 -11.94 2.68 9.73
CA ASN A 77 -10.58 2.34 9.35
C ASN A 77 -10.39 2.28 7.82
N PHE A 78 -11.44 2.06 7.03
CA PHE A 78 -11.43 2.00 5.57
C PHE A 78 -10.52 0.89 5.01
N TYR A 79 -10.46 -0.29 5.64
CA TYR A 79 -9.53 -1.37 5.26
C TYR A 79 -9.53 -1.66 3.75
N LYS A 80 -10.69 -1.88 3.14
CA LYS A 80 -10.79 -2.16 1.69
C LYS A 80 -10.29 -1.01 0.82
N LEU A 81 -10.51 0.24 1.24
CA LEU A 81 -10.01 1.41 0.52
C LEU A 81 -8.49 1.53 0.66
N ARG A 82 -7.94 1.23 1.85
CA ARG A 82 -6.50 1.23 2.08
C ARG A 82 -5.79 0.14 1.27
N GLU A 83 -6.37 -1.06 1.19
CA GLU A 83 -5.87 -2.15 0.34
C GLU A 83 -5.84 -1.76 -1.14
N ASP A 84 -6.97 -1.30 -1.68
CA ASP A 84 -7.07 -0.88 -3.08
C ASP A 84 -6.15 0.31 -3.37
N TRP A 85 -6.00 1.24 -2.42
CA TRP A 85 -5.06 2.35 -2.55
C TRP A 85 -3.61 1.87 -2.57
N TRP A 86 -3.24 0.91 -1.72
CA TRP A 86 -1.90 0.34 -1.74
C TRP A 86 -1.65 -0.36 -3.08
N ASP A 87 -2.56 -1.22 -3.53
CA ASP A 87 -2.44 -1.92 -4.81
C ASP A 87 -2.26 -0.96 -5.99
N ALA A 88 -3.03 0.13 -6.03
CA ALA A 88 -2.94 1.15 -7.07
C ALA A 88 -1.65 2.00 -7.02
N ASN A 89 -0.98 2.11 -5.87
CA ASN A 89 0.15 3.02 -5.66
C ASN A 89 1.48 2.35 -5.29
N ARG A 90 1.50 1.04 -5.00
CA ARG A 90 2.68 0.29 -4.53
C ARG A 90 3.88 0.41 -5.46
N ALA A 91 3.65 0.46 -6.78
CA ALA A 91 4.68 0.72 -7.79
C ALA A 91 5.39 2.06 -7.61
N LYS A 92 4.63 3.14 -7.38
CA LYS A 92 5.19 4.48 -7.16
C LYS A 92 5.89 4.58 -5.81
N VAL A 93 5.37 3.92 -4.78
CA VAL A 93 6.03 3.85 -3.47
C VAL A 93 7.38 3.13 -3.60
N TRP A 94 7.42 2.02 -4.35
CA TRP A 94 8.65 1.29 -4.62
C TRP A 94 9.68 2.13 -5.38
N GLU A 95 9.25 2.82 -6.44
CA GLU A 95 10.07 3.76 -7.21
C GLU A 95 10.67 4.84 -6.29
N ALA A 96 9.85 5.48 -5.45
CA ALA A 96 10.32 6.51 -4.53
C ALA A 96 11.40 6.01 -3.53
N ILE A 97 11.25 4.78 -3.03
CA ILE A 97 12.21 4.17 -2.11
C ILE A 97 13.53 3.81 -2.82
N THR A 98 13.47 3.39 -4.07
CA THR A 98 14.61 2.79 -4.78
C THR A 98 15.35 3.75 -5.72
N CYS A 99 14.73 4.84 -6.17
CA CYS A 99 15.30 5.74 -7.18
C CYS A 99 15.93 7.00 -6.61
N GLY A 100 15.64 7.34 -5.36
CA GLY A 100 16.33 8.42 -4.63
C GLY A 100 17.65 7.99 -3.98
N HIS A 101 17.98 6.68 -3.97
CA HIS A 101 19.14 6.15 -3.24
C HIS A 101 19.87 5.08 -4.07
N PRO A 102 20.84 5.45 -4.93
CA PRO A 102 21.66 4.50 -5.67
C PRO A 102 22.53 3.72 -4.68
N GLY A 103 22.10 2.50 -4.33
CA GLY A 103 22.83 1.67 -3.36
C GLY A 103 21.98 0.63 -2.62
N GLY A 104 20.64 0.71 -2.71
CA GLY A 104 19.76 -0.31 -2.13
C GLY A 104 19.86 -1.64 -2.86
N THR A 105 20.64 -2.60 -2.33
CA THR A 105 20.67 -3.97 -2.84
C THR A 105 19.38 -4.69 -2.45
N TYR A 106 18.52 -4.99 -3.42
CA TYR A 106 17.40 -5.89 -3.21
C TYR A 106 17.89 -7.34 -3.25
N PHE A 107 17.63 -8.10 -2.18
CA PHE A 107 18.22 -9.41 -1.91
C PHE A 107 17.91 -10.49 -2.96
N ARG A 108 16.87 -10.31 -3.82
CA ARG A 108 16.59 -11.26 -4.90
C ARG A 108 17.19 -10.79 -6.23
N GLN A 109 18.01 -11.65 -6.80
CA GLN A 109 18.49 -11.61 -8.19
C GLN A 109 17.30 -11.73 -9.14
N THR A 110 16.67 -10.63 -9.50
CA THR A 110 15.53 -10.61 -10.43
C THR A 110 15.66 -9.50 -11.46
N CYS A 111 16.53 -9.72 -12.43
CA CYS A 111 16.40 -9.25 -13.81
C CYS A 111 17.16 -10.27 -14.67
N ASN A 112 16.46 -11.06 -15.48
CA ASN A 112 16.97 -12.04 -16.45
C ASN A 112 18.51 -12.06 -16.66
N GLY A 113 19.24 -12.87 -15.89
CA GLY A 113 20.65 -13.14 -16.16
C GLY A 113 21.45 -13.55 -14.94
N GLN A 114 22.45 -14.41 -15.15
CA GLN A 114 23.38 -14.98 -14.16
C GLN A 114 24.34 -13.95 -13.50
N ASN A 115 24.07 -12.65 -13.62
CA ASN A 115 24.99 -11.58 -13.18
C ASN A 115 24.38 -10.74 -12.06
N LYS A 116 25.17 -10.48 -11.00
CA LYS A 116 24.85 -9.48 -9.96
C LYS A 116 24.62 -8.13 -10.65
N THR A 117 23.48 -7.50 -10.37
CA THR A 117 23.07 -6.25 -11.03
C THR A 117 24.08 -5.11 -10.79
N GLN A 118 24.67 -4.60 -11.87
CA GLN A 118 25.25 -3.26 -11.90
C GLN A 118 24.13 -2.24 -12.15
N ASN A 119 24.08 -1.21 -11.31
CA ASN A 119 23.40 0.08 -11.49
C ASN A 119 21.93 0.05 -11.97
N ASN A 120 21.01 0.29 -11.02
CA ASN A 120 19.70 0.93 -11.24
C ASN A 120 18.67 0.21 -12.13
N CYS A 121 18.80 -1.09 -12.39
CA CYS A 121 17.91 -1.84 -13.29
C CYS A 121 16.40 -1.79 -13.00
N ARG A 122 15.92 -1.23 -11.88
CA ARG A 122 14.49 -1.30 -11.51
C ARG A 122 13.78 0.04 -11.32
N CYS A 123 14.48 1.16 -11.46
CA CYS A 123 13.85 2.48 -11.52
C CYS A 123 13.11 2.74 -12.82
N ARG A 124 13.46 2.01 -13.88
CA ARG A 124 12.99 2.29 -15.24
C ARG A 124 11.79 1.43 -15.65
N THR A 125 11.54 0.34 -14.95
CA THR A 125 10.48 -0.62 -15.29
C THR A 125 9.17 -0.34 -14.55
N ASN A 126 9.15 0.55 -13.55
CA ASN A 126 7.99 0.85 -12.69
C ASN A 126 7.31 -0.40 -12.05
N ASP A 127 7.98 -1.55 -12.09
CA ASP A 127 7.46 -2.81 -11.60
C ASP A 127 8.00 -3.08 -10.20
N VAL A 128 7.10 -3.49 -9.29
CA VAL A 128 7.48 -3.99 -7.97
C VAL A 128 7.90 -5.45 -8.12
N PRO A 129 9.19 -5.80 -7.98
CA PRO A 129 9.71 -7.13 -8.24
C PRO A 129 9.47 -8.11 -7.08
N THR A 130 8.55 -7.74 -6.18
CA THR A 130 8.32 -8.40 -4.90
C THR A 130 6.83 -8.46 -4.62
N TYR A 131 6.38 -9.57 -4.05
CA TYR A 131 5.05 -9.71 -3.44
C TYR A 131 5.15 -9.80 -1.92
N PHE A 132 6.30 -9.39 -1.36
CA PHE A 132 6.59 -9.48 0.07
C PHE A 132 5.60 -8.68 0.92
N ASP A 133 5.02 -7.61 0.37
CA ASP A 133 3.90 -6.86 0.95
C ASP A 133 2.57 -7.64 1.00
N TYR A 134 2.45 -8.81 0.36
CA TYR A 134 1.29 -9.70 0.53
C TYR A 134 1.59 -10.92 1.43
N VAL A 135 2.82 -11.05 1.94
CA VAL A 135 3.18 -12.07 2.93
C VAL A 135 2.80 -11.56 4.32
N PRO A 136 2.16 -12.35 5.20
CA PRO A 136 1.84 -11.92 6.58
C PRO A 136 3.05 -11.42 7.37
N GLN A 137 2.93 -10.27 8.06
CA GLN A 137 4.05 -9.61 8.75
C GLN A 137 4.82 -10.52 9.70
N TYR A 138 4.12 -11.36 10.47
CA TYR A 138 4.74 -12.33 11.37
C TYR A 138 5.77 -13.23 10.67
N LEU A 139 5.45 -13.75 9.48
CA LEU A 139 6.35 -14.64 8.73
C LEU A 139 7.57 -13.87 8.20
N ARG A 140 7.38 -12.60 7.83
CA ARG A 140 8.47 -11.74 7.32
C ARG A 140 9.46 -11.38 8.42
N TRP A 141 8.94 -11.05 9.61
CA TRP A 141 9.79 -10.81 10.77
C TRP A 141 10.51 -12.11 11.15
N PHE A 142 9.82 -13.25 11.22
CA PHE A 142 10.47 -14.53 11.54
C PHE A 142 11.65 -14.86 10.61
N GLU A 143 11.51 -14.65 9.30
CA GLU A 143 12.60 -14.79 8.33
C GLU A 143 13.75 -13.80 8.59
N GLU A 144 13.45 -12.55 8.92
CA GLU A 144 14.45 -11.52 9.25
C GLU A 144 15.25 -11.90 10.51
N TRP A 145 14.57 -12.29 11.59
CA TRP A 145 15.22 -12.75 12.82
C TRP A 145 16.12 -13.98 12.60
N ALA A 146 15.75 -14.85 11.65
CA ALA A 146 16.54 -16.04 11.33
C ALA A 146 17.79 -15.75 10.48
N GLU A 147 17.80 -14.65 9.71
CA GLU A 147 18.96 -14.23 8.90
C GLU A 147 19.96 -13.36 9.67
N ASP A 148 19.51 -12.69 10.75
CA ASP A 148 20.35 -11.87 11.63
C ASP A 148 21.06 -12.69 12.74
N LEU A 149 20.77 -14.00 12.84
CA LEU A 149 21.40 -14.98 13.74
C LEU A 149 22.58 -15.68 13.07
#